data_AF-A0A8T3RT10-F1
#
_entry.id   AF-A0A8T3RT10-F1
#
_cell.length_a   1.000
_cell.length_b   1.000
_cell.length_c   1.000
_cell.angle_alpha   90.00
_cell.angle_beta   90.00
_cell.angle_gamma   90.00
#
_symmetry.space_group_name_H-M   'P 1'
#
loop_
_entity.id
_entity.type
_entity.pdbx_description
1 polymer ?
#
loop_
_entity_poly.entity_id
_entity_poly.type
_entity_poly.pdbx_seq_one_letter_code
_entity_poly.pdbx_strand_id
1 'polypeptide(L)' 'MATVNYSVPDEIKEAFNRAFYGENKSAIIAELMREAVARAAGKRKRARAIDRILALRKTVEPMTNREIKAARDEGRR' A
#
# COMPACT_ATOMS: atom_id res chain seq x y z
N MET A 1 5.22 25.89 8.20
CA MET A 1 5.85 24.62 7.80
C MET A 1 6.45 24.00 9.06
N ALA A 2 6.25 22.70 9.28
CA ALA A 2 6.84 22.02 10.44
C ALA A 2 8.26 21.55 10.08
N THR A 3 9.21 21.69 11.01
CA THR A 3 10.57 21.16 10.84
C THR A 3 10.63 19.77 11.45
N VAL A 4 11.19 18.82 10.70
CA VAL A 4 11.43 17.46 11.20
C VAL A 4 12.88 17.09 10.97
N ASN A 5 13.52 16.54 12.00
CA ASN A 5 14.92 16.15 11.96
C ASN A 5 15.03 14.62 11.90
N TYR A 6 15.87 14.12 10.99
CA TYR A 6 16.15 12.70 10.84
C TYR A 6 17.66 12.50 10.68
N SER A 7 18.18 11.48 11.33
CA SER A 7 19.54 11.01 11.08
C SER A 7 19.50 10.04 9.90
N VAL A 8 20.33 10.31 8.89
CA VAL A 8 20.58 9.42 7.76
C VAL A 8 22.09 9.20 7.66
N PRO A 9 22.52 8.03 7.15
CA PRO A 9 23.93 7.81 6.83
C PRO A 9 24.47 8.90 5.90
N ASP A 10 25.73 9.29 6.10
CA ASP A 10 26.36 10.40 5.37
C ASP A 10 26.40 10.12 3.86
N GLU A 11 26.62 8.88 3.46
CA GLU A 11 26.63 8.47 2.06
C GLU A 11 25.27 8.71 1.37
N ILE A 12 24.16 8.54 2.12
CA ILE A 12 22.80 8.78 1.61
C ILE A 12 22.56 10.28 1.50
N LYS A 13 22.95 11.05 2.52
CA LYS A 13 22.83 12.52 2.51
C LYS A 13 23.57 13.12 1.34
N GLU A 14 24.81 12.68 1.10
CA GLU A 14 25.62 13.15 -0.01
C GLU A 14 25.02 12.78 -1.37
N ALA A 15 24.61 11.52 -1.55
CA ALA A 15 23.98 11.08 -2.79
C ALA A 15 22.71 11.87 -3.10
N PHE A 16 21.86 12.10 -2.08
CA PHE A 16 20.65 12.89 -2.20
C PHE A 16 20.97 14.35 -2.54
N ASN A 17 21.95 14.95 -1.86
CA ASN A 17 22.36 16.34 -2.12
C ASN A 17 22.92 16.55 -3.51
N ARG A 18 23.66 15.57 -4.05
CA ARG A 18 24.19 15.60 -5.43
C ARG A 18 23.07 15.42 -6.46
N ALA A 19 22.16 14.47 -6.23
CA ALA A 19 21.08 14.15 -7.16
C ALA A 19 20.08 15.30 -7.35
N PHE A 20 19.78 16.02 -6.27
CA PHE A 20 18.78 17.10 -6.24
C PHE A 20 19.42 18.47 -5.98
N TYR A 21 20.61 18.69 -6.53
CA TYR A 21 21.30 19.98 -6.41
C TYR A 21 20.50 21.09 -7.11
N GLY A 22 20.30 22.23 -6.43
CA GLY A 22 19.51 23.34 -6.94
C GLY A 22 17.99 23.22 -6.76
N GLU A 23 17.50 22.07 -6.30
CA GLU A 23 16.07 21.83 -6.05
C GLU A 23 15.67 22.07 -4.58
N ASN A 24 14.36 22.26 -4.36
CA ASN A 24 13.80 22.33 -3.01
C ASN A 24 13.73 20.92 -2.39
N LYS A 25 14.80 20.55 -1.68
CA LYS A 25 14.94 19.27 -0.99
C LYS A 25 13.80 18.97 -0.02
N SER A 26 13.26 19.99 0.67
CA SER A 26 12.13 19.80 1.59
C SER A 26 10.85 19.41 0.84
N ALA A 27 10.62 19.94 -0.35
CA ALA A 27 9.48 19.55 -1.18
C ALA A 27 9.61 18.09 -1.66
N ILE A 28 10.80 17.68 -2.07
CA ILE A 28 11.10 16.30 -2.50
C ILE A 28 10.87 15.32 -1.34
N ILE A 29 11.41 15.63 -0.15
CA ILE A 29 11.20 14.79 1.03
C ILE A 29 9.72 14.72 1.42
N ALA A 30 8.99 15.84 1.33
CA ALA A 30 7.57 15.87 1.63
C ALA A 30 6.75 14.98 0.68
N GLU A 31 7.11 14.93 -0.61
CA GLU A 31 6.50 14.01 -1.58
C GLU A 31 6.78 12.55 -1.22
N LEU A 32 8.06 12.23 -0.96
CA LEU A 32 8.46 10.88 -0.57
C LEU A 32 7.75 10.41 0.71
N MET A 33 7.55 11.32 1.67
CA MET A 33 6.76 11.03 2.87
C MET A 33 5.29 10.76 2.54
N ARG A 34 4.67 11.56 1.67
CA ARG A 34 3.29 11.35 1.26
C ARG A 34 3.10 9.99 0.59
N GLU A 35 3.99 9.63 -0.33
CA GLU A 35 3.98 8.32 -0.98
C GLU A 35 4.18 7.19 0.02
N ALA A 36 5.11 7.34 0.98
CA ALA A 36 5.34 6.34 2.02
C ALA A 36 4.09 6.13 2.89
N VAL A 37 3.40 7.20 3.30
CA VAL A 37 2.14 7.12 4.06
C VAL A 37 1.05 6.43 3.25
N ALA A 38 0.88 6.79 1.97
CA ALA A 38 -0.11 6.18 1.09
C ALA A 38 0.14 4.68 0.92
N ARG A 39 1.39 4.26 0.67
CA ARG A 39 1.78 2.85 0.59
C ARG A 39 1.49 2.10 1.88
N ALA A 40 1.82 2.70 3.04
CA ALA A 40 1.54 2.09 4.34
C ALA A 40 0.03 1.92 4.58
N ALA A 41 -0.78 2.93 4.24
CA ALA A 41 -2.24 2.86 4.33
C ALA A 41 -2.80 1.76 3.42
N GLY A 42 -2.33 1.68 2.18
CA GLY A 42 -2.71 0.63 1.22
C GLY A 42 -2.39 -0.77 1.74
N LYS A 43 -1.19 -0.99 2.30
CA LYS A 43 -0.81 -2.27 2.93
C LYS A 43 -1.75 -2.64 4.07
N ARG A 44 -2.06 -1.71 4.97
CA ARG A 44 -3.01 -1.94 6.08
C ARG A 44 -4.41 -2.28 5.57
N LYS A 45 -4.91 -1.54 4.57
CA LYS A 45 -6.22 -1.80 3.95
C LYS A 45 -6.28 -3.20 3.33
N ARG A 46 -5.22 -3.59 2.61
CA ARG A 46 -5.12 -4.93 2.00
C ARG A 46 -5.12 -6.04 3.06
N ALA A 47 -4.31 -5.89 4.11
CA ALA A 47 -4.26 -6.86 5.21
C ALA A 47 -5.66 -7.05 5.84
N ARG A 48 -6.33 -5.94 6.21
CA ARG A 48 -7.69 -5.99 6.77
C ARG A 48 -8.71 -6.66 5.84
N ALA A 49 -8.62 -6.42 4.53
CA ALA A 49 -9.50 -7.05 3.56
C ALA A 49 -9.26 -8.57 3.48
N ILE A 50 -8.00 -9.00 3.47
CA ILE A 50 -7.63 -10.42 3.52
C ILE A 50 -8.16 -11.06 4.81
N ASP A 51 -7.93 -10.44 5.96
CA ASP A 51 -8.38 -10.95 7.26
C ASP A 51 -9.90 -11.13 7.29
N ARG A 52 -10.66 -10.16 6.76
CA ARG A 52 -12.12 -10.23 6.66
C ARG A 52 -12.57 -11.39 5.76
N ILE A 53 -11.94 -11.58 4.61
CA ILE A 53 -12.26 -12.68 3.69
C ILE A 53 -11.96 -14.03 4.34
N LEU A 54 -10.80 -14.16 5.00
CA LEU A 54 -10.41 -15.38 5.68
C LEU A 54 -11.32 -15.69 6.87
N ALA A 55 -11.74 -14.68 7.63
CA ALA A 55 -12.72 -14.85 8.71
C ALA A 55 -14.07 -15.35 8.17
N LEU A 56 -14.57 -14.73 7.09
CA LEU A 56 -15.81 -15.18 6.44
C LEU A 56 -15.70 -16.62 5.95
N ARG A 57 -14.60 -16.99 5.29
CA ARG A 57 -14.37 -18.37 4.81
C ARG A 57 -14.43 -19.43 5.90
N LYS A 58 -14.20 -19.09 7.17
CA LYS A 58 -14.32 -20.04 8.28
C LYS A 58 -15.78 -20.34 8.65
N THR A 59 -16.70 -19.46 8.29
CA THR A 59 -18.12 -19.56 8.69
C THR A 59 -19.04 -20.01 7.57
N VAL A 60 -18.60 -19.93 6.30
CA VAL A 60 -19.39 -20.39 5.14
C VAL A 60 -18.90 -21.74 4.65
N GLU A 61 -19.84 -22.55 4.17
CA GLU A 61 -19.55 -23.83 3.55
C GLU A 61 -18.83 -23.64 2.19
N PRO A 62 -17.76 -24.38 1.91
CA PRO A 62 -17.05 -24.27 0.64
C PRO A 62 -17.92 -24.74 -0.52
N MET A 63 -18.15 -23.88 -1.50
CA MET A 63 -18.81 -24.25 -2.75
C MET A 63 -17.83 -24.84 -3.75
N THR A 64 -18.26 -25.85 -4.50
CA THR A 64 -17.47 -26.46 -5.57
C THR A 64 -17.42 -25.56 -6.81
N ASN A 65 -16.40 -25.75 -7.65
CA ASN A 65 -16.28 -25.03 -8.91
C ASN A 65 -17.47 -25.26 -9.86
N ARG A 66 -18.15 -26.41 -9.76
CA ARG A 66 -19.35 -26.71 -10.58
C ARG A 66 -20.53 -25.84 -10.16
N GLU A 67 -20.78 -25.72 -8.86
CA GLU A 67 -21.85 -24.87 -8.32
C GLU A 67 -21.59 -23.40 -8.63
N ILE A 68 -20.34 -22.94 -8.48
CA ILE A 68 -19.94 -21.58 -8.84
C ILE A 68 -20.16 -21.31 -10.33
N LYS A 69 -19.85 -22.27 -11.20
CA LYS A 69 -20.06 -22.11 -12.65
C LYS A 69 -21.54 -22.05 -13.00
N ALA A 70 -22.36 -22.95 -12.44
CA ALA A 70 -23.80 -22.96 -12.66
C ALA A 70 -24.45 -21.62 -12.26
N ALA A 71 -24.13 -21.11 -11.06
CA ALA A 71 -24.66 -19.83 -10.59
C ALA A 71 -24.23 -18.63 -11.46
N ARG A 72 -23.00 -18.64 -12.00
CA ARG A 72 -22.52 -17.59 -12.92
C ARG A 72 -23.22 -17.61 -14.27
N ASP A 73 -23.48 -18.80 -14.81
CA ASP A 73 -24.14 -18.96 -16.10
C ASP A 73 -25.63 -18.59 -15.99
N GLU A 74 -26.26 -18.87 -14.85
CA GLU A 74 -27.63 -18.45 -14.54
C GLU A 74 -27.76 -16.93 -14.41
N GLY A 75 -26.87 -16.26 -13.66
CA GLY A 75 -26.92 -14.80 -13.47
C GLY A 75 -26.51 -13.95 -14.68
N ARG A 76 -26.10 -14.57 -15.80
CA ARG A 76 -25.75 -13.91 -17.06
C ARG A 76 -26.80 -14.09 -18.16
N ARG A 77 -27.81 -14.91 -17.92
CA ARG A 77 -28.99 -15.03 -18.78
C ARG A 77 -29.99 -13.93 -18.46
#